data_AF-A0A351ABX4-F1
#
_entry.id   AF-A0A351ABX4-F1
#
_cell.length_a   1.000
_cell.length_b   1.000
_cell.length_c   1.000
_cell.angle_alpha   90.00
_cell.angle_beta   90.00
_cell.angle_gamma   90.00
#
_symmetry.space_group_name_H-M   'P 1'
#
loop_
_entity.id
_entity.type
_entity.pdbx_description
1 polymer ?
#
loop_
_entity_poly.entity_id
_entity_poly.type
_entity_poly.pdbx_seq_one_letter_code
_entity_poly.pdbx_strand_id
1 'polypeptide(L)'
;MASLALLASTALAQERLFEGTRTLGDQSLSTSAWGSGIISATDEAAFNGTLALRVSSRNFFQGGQINFGKPVDLSSKYAGKENLLLLIVKLADGTTTTTAGGGRA
;
A
#
# COMPACT_ATOMS: atom_id res chain seq x y z
N MET A 1 33.17 35.53 15.97
CA MET A 1 31.89 35.25 15.28
C MET A 1 31.97 33.84 14.74
N ALA A 2 31.40 32.86 15.45
CA ALA A 2 31.42 31.46 15.05
C ALA A 2 30.17 31.17 14.21
N SER A 3 30.37 30.76 12.96
CA SER A 3 29.31 30.36 12.04
C SER A 3 28.70 29.03 12.50
N LEU A 4 27.45 29.06 12.92
CA LEU A 4 26.64 27.88 13.24
C LEU A 4 26.18 27.24 11.91
N ALA A 5 26.89 26.21 11.45
CA ALA A 5 26.48 25.43 10.30
C ALA A 5 25.24 24.60 10.67
N LEU A 6 24.09 25.00 10.14
CA LEU A 6 22.83 24.28 10.27
C LEU A 6 22.97 22.95 9.52
N LEU A 7 23.15 21.86 10.25
CA LEU A 7 23.01 20.50 9.73
C LEU A 7 21.54 20.31 9.36
N ALA A 8 21.19 20.65 8.12
CA ALA A 8 19.92 20.25 7.54
C ALA A 8 19.95 18.73 7.38
N SER A 9 19.37 18.02 8.34
CA SER A 9 19.03 16.62 8.19
C SER A 9 18.07 16.54 7.01
N THR A 10 18.56 16.19 5.83
CA THR A 10 17.72 15.76 4.72
C THR A 10 17.04 14.48 5.18
N ALA A 11 15.86 14.61 5.79
CA ALA A 11 14.94 13.51 5.91
C ALA A 11 14.77 12.96 4.49
N LEU A 12 15.31 11.76 4.24
CA LEU A 12 15.19 11.07 2.97
C LEU A 12 13.69 11.04 2.65
N ALA A 13 13.28 11.83 1.66
CA ALA A 13 11.94 11.77 1.12
C ALA A 13 11.76 10.34 0.58
N GLN A 14 11.11 9.50 1.37
CA GLN A 14 10.82 8.13 0.99
C GLN A 14 9.77 8.20 -0.11
N GLU A 15 10.09 7.63 -1.27
CA GLU A 15 9.13 7.54 -2.37
C GLU A 15 7.95 6.68 -1.91
N ARG A 16 6.76 7.27 -1.85
CA ARG A 16 5.55 6.60 -1.37
C ARG A 16 4.73 6.11 -2.55
N LEU A 17 4.63 4.80 -2.65
CA LEU A 17 3.82 4.13 -3.68
C LEU A 17 2.32 4.13 -3.34
N PHE A 18 1.96 4.33 -2.07
CA PHE A 18 0.59 4.38 -1.59
C PHE A 18 0.49 5.33 -0.39
N GLU A 19 -0.49 6.23 -0.42
CA GLU A 19 -0.83 7.16 0.65
C GLU A 19 -2.19 6.82 1.24
N GLY A 20 -2.24 6.48 2.52
CA GLY A 20 -3.50 6.16 3.18
C GLY A 20 -4.36 7.39 3.55
N THR A 21 -3.95 8.60 3.18
CA THR A 21 -4.71 9.85 3.39
C THR A 21 -5.56 10.26 2.19
N ARG A 22 -5.44 9.55 1.05
CA ARG A 22 -6.12 9.88 -0.21
C ARG A 22 -6.82 8.64 -0.76
N THR A 23 -7.87 8.83 -1.56
CA THR A 23 -8.52 7.71 -2.24
C THR A 23 -7.59 7.11 -3.31
N LEU A 24 -7.86 5.87 -3.74
CA LEU A 24 -7.07 5.23 -4.80
C LEU A 24 -7.14 6.02 -6.12
N GLY A 25 -8.32 6.50 -6.49
CA GLY A 25 -8.53 7.27 -7.73
C GLY A 25 -7.72 8.57 -7.76
N ASP A 26 -7.68 9.31 -6.64
CA ASP A 26 -6.92 10.56 -6.54
C ASP A 26 -5.40 10.36 -6.71
N GLN A 27 -4.92 9.15 -6.43
CA GLN A 27 -3.52 8.74 -6.55
C GLN A 27 -3.23 8.07 -7.91
N SER A 28 -4.22 8.01 -8.82
CA SER A 28 -4.12 7.23 -10.06
C SER A 28 -3.81 5.75 -9.80
N LEU A 29 -4.34 5.18 -8.72
CA LEU A 29 -4.23 3.76 -8.39
C LEU A 29 -5.58 3.08 -8.63
N SER A 30 -5.53 1.83 -9.08
CA SER A 30 -6.69 0.94 -9.09
C SER A 30 -6.29 -0.45 -8.60
N THR A 31 -7.27 -1.26 -8.21
CA THR A 31 -7.03 -2.62 -7.73
C THR A 31 -7.80 -3.63 -8.56
N SER A 32 -7.18 -4.77 -8.83
CA SER A 32 -7.83 -5.89 -9.52
C SER A 32 -7.64 -7.19 -8.75
N ALA A 33 -8.67 -8.04 -8.78
CA ALA A 33 -8.59 -9.39 -8.24
C ALA A 33 -7.59 -10.24 -9.03
N TRP A 34 -6.93 -11.16 -8.36
CA TRP A 34 -6.11 -12.20 -8.98
C TRP A 34 -6.51 -13.59 -8.47
N GLY A 35 -6.99 -14.44 -9.38
CA GLY A 35 -7.61 -15.71 -9.04
C GLY A 35 -8.88 -15.51 -8.22
N SER A 36 -9.03 -16.25 -7.11
CA SER A 36 -10.11 -16.08 -6.13
C SER A 36 -9.85 -14.96 -5.11
N GLY A 37 -8.73 -14.24 -5.21
CA GLY A 37 -8.40 -13.20 -4.26
C GLY A 37 -9.17 -11.91 -4.53
N ILE A 38 -9.41 -11.14 -3.46
CA ILE A 38 -10.08 -9.86 -3.50
C ILE A 38 -9.17 -8.83 -2.84
N ILE A 39 -9.09 -7.66 -3.44
CA ILE A 39 -8.39 -6.50 -2.89
C ILE A 39 -9.32 -5.29 -2.89
N SER A 40 -9.43 -4.63 -1.75
CA SER A 40 -10.28 -3.45 -1.58
C SER A 40 -9.64 -2.45 -0.62
N ALA A 41 -9.92 -1.17 -0.83
CA ALA A 41 -9.60 -0.17 0.17
C ALA A 41 -10.50 -0.35 1.41
N THR A 42 -9.96 -0.09 2.60
CA THR A 42 -10.65 -0.20 3.89
C THR A 42 -10.12 0.86 4.86
N ASP A 43 -10.90 1.24 5.87
CA ASP A 43 -10.49 2.09 6.98
C ASP A 43 -10.27 1.31 8.29
N GLU A 44 -10.60 0.02 8.31
CA GLU A 44 -10.57 -0.86 9.50
C GLU A 44 -9.17 -1.01 10.13
N ALA A 45 -8.10 -0.84 9.35
CA ALA A 45 -6.73 -1.14 9.76
C ALA A 45 -5.69 -0.22 9.10
N ALA A 46 -5.97 1.08 9.03
CA ALA A 46 -5.05 2.05 8.47
C ALA A 46 -3.78 2.20 9.32
N PHE A 47 -2.61 2.00 8.69
CA PHE A 47 -1.30 2.26 9.33
C PHE A 47 -0.93 3.75 9.27
N ASN A 48 -1.22 4.40 8.14
CA ASN A 48 -0.97 5.83 7.91
C ASN A 48 -2.21 6.45 7.29
N GLY A 49 -2.76 7.51 7.89
CA GLY A 49 -4.01 8.11 7.43
C GLY A 49 -5.24 7.29 7.82
N THR A 50 -6.24 7.26 6.95
CA THR A 50 -7.54 6.60 7.17
C THR A 50 -7.80 5.42 6.24
N LEU A 51 -6.90 5.14 5.29
CA LEU A 51 -7.07 4.13 4.27
C LEU A 51 -5.94 3.10 4.31
N ALA A 52 -6.31 1.83 4.21
CA ALA A 52 -5.44 0.68 3.98
C ALA A 52 -5.99 -0.18 2.84
N LEU A 53 -5.15 -1.09 2.35
CA LEU A 53 -5.55 -2.12 1.40
C LEU A 53 -5.78 -3.43 2.15
N ARG A 54 -7.00 -3.96 2.08
CA ARG A 54 -7.35 -5.28 2.56
C ARG A 54 -7.23 -6.27 1.41
N VAL A 55 -6.47 -7.34 1.64
CA VAL A 55 -6.36 -8.47 0.72
C VAL A 55 -6.97 -9.69 1.40
N SER A 56 -7.90 -10.35 0.72
CA SER A 56 -8.50 -11.60 1.16
C SER A 56 -8.28 -12.66 0.08
N SER A 57 -7.75 -13.82 0.43
CA SER A 57 -7.64 -14.97 -0.46
C SER A 57 -8.35 -16.18 0.16
N ARG A 58 -8.83 -17.08 -0.70
CA ARG A 58 -9.51 -18.32 -0.26
C ARG A 58 -8.59 -19.54 -0.23
N ASN A 59 -7.38 -19.42 -0.80
CA ASN A 59 -6.44 -20.52 -1.00
C ASN A 59 -5.05 -19.98 -1.39
N PHE A 60 -4.09 -20.88 -1.61
CA PHE A 60 -2.73 -20.55 -2.06
C PHE A 60 -2.71 -19.89 -3.46
N PHE A 61 -1.71 -19.06 -3.72
CA PHE A 61 -1.39 -18.42 -5.02
C PHE A 61 -2.47 -17.47 -5.58
N GLN A 62 -3.23 -16.82 -4.70
CA GLN A 62 -4.35 -15.95 -5.07
C GLN A 62 -4.31 -14.68 -4.22
N GLY A 63 -4.79 -13.56 -4.77
CA GLY A 63 -4.68 -12.28 -4.07
C GLY A 63 -5.22 -11.11 -4.88
N GLY A 64 -4.48 -10.01 -4.89
CA GLY A 64 -4.85 -8.80 -5.62
C GLY A 64 -3.65 -8.15 -6.25
N GLN A 65 -3.93 -7.34 -7.25
CA GLN A 65 -2.97 -6.49 -7.93
C GLN A 65 -3.31 -5.03 -7.64
N ILE A 66 -2.27 -4.21 -7.51
CA ILE A 66 -2.37 -2.76 -7.49
C ILE A 66 -1.83 -2.27 -8.82
N ASN A 67 -2.67 -1.59 -9.59
CA ASN A 67 -2.33 -1.05 -10.89
C ASN A 67 -2.05 0.44 -10.75
N PHE A 68 -0.88 0.86 -11.22
CA PHE A 68 -0.45 2.25 -11.23
C PHE A 68 -0.81 2.88 -12.57
N GLY A 69 -1.77 3.79 -12.59
CA GLY A 69 -2.15 4.55 -13.77
C GLY A 69 -1.04 5.52 -14.23
N LYS A 70 -0.14 5.88 -13.32
CA LYS A 70 1.12 6.58 -13.61
C LYS A 70 2.28 5.70 -13.11
N PRO A 71 3.10 5.13 -14.00
CA PRO A 71 4.26 4.36 -13.60
C PRO A 71 5.17 5.18 -12.69
N VAL A 72 5.60 4.58 -11.58
CA VAL A 72 6.60 5.17 -10.69
C VAL A 72 7.98 4.71 -11.15
N ASP A 73 8.84 5.65 -11.50
CA ASP A 73 10.21 5.33 -11.90
C ASP A 73 11.07 5.00 -10.66
N LEU A 74 11.41 3.72 -10.52
CA LEU A 74 12.25 3.21 -9.45
C LEU A 74 13.68 2.89 -9.92
N SER A 75 14.05 3.20 -11.17
CA SER A 75 15.33 2.81 -11.77
C SER A 75 16.54 3.32 -10.97
N SER A 76 16.51 4.59 -10.57
CA SER A 76 17.55 5.22 -9.75
C SER A 76 17.64 4.64 -8.34
N LYS A 77 16.52 4.16 -7.79
CA LYS A 77 16.45 3.55 -6.45
C LYS A 77 16.90 2.10 -6.48
N TYR A 78 16.58 1.37 -7.54
CA TYR A 78 16.98 -0.02 -7.71
C TYR A 78 18.50 -0.18 -7.85
N ALA A 79 19.19 0.82 -8.42
CA ALA A 79 20.64 0.79 -8.57
C ALA A 79 21.42 0.87 -7.24
N GLY A 80 20.81 1.41 -6.19
CA GLY A 80 21.40 1.50 -4.85
C GLY A 80 21.06 0.28 -4.02
N LYS A 81 22.07 -0.53 -3.69
CA LYS A 81 21.92 -1.75 -2.86
C LYS A 81 21.43 -1.47 -1.43
N GLU A 82 21.55 -0.24 -0.99
CA GLU A 82 21.07 0.29 0.28
C GLU A 82 19.58 0.66 0.29
N ASN A 83 18.95 0.75 -0.89
CA ASN A 83 17.54 1.10 -0.98
C ASN A 83 16.67 -0.13 -0.71
N LEU A 84 15.64 0.07 0.11
CA LEU A 84 14.71 -0.97 0.52
C LEU A 84 13.27 -0.58 0.17
N LEU A 85 12.48 -1.57 -0.24
CA LEU A 85 11.04 -1.45 -0.30
C LEU A 85 10.45 -1.75 1.08
N LEU A 86 9.75 -0.78 1.66
CA LEU A 86 9.03 -0.98 2.92
C LEU A 86 7.60 -1.44 2.61
N LEU A 87 7.24 -2.61 3.13
CA LEU A 87 5.87 -3.13 3.12
C LEU A 87 5.43 -3.39 4.57
N ILE A 88 4.29 -2.83 4.95
CA ILE A 88 3.70 -3.00 6.28
C ILE A 88 2.45 -3.84 6.13
N VAL A 89 2.44 -5.01 6.77
CA VAL A 89 1.34 -5.97 6.70
C VAL A 89 0.81 -6.19 8.10
N LYS A 90 -0.51 -6.00 8.26
CA LYS A 90 -1.24 -6.43 9.44
C LYS A 90 -2.00 -7.71 9.11
N LEU A 91 -1.71 -8.77 9.86
CA LEU A 91 -2.47 -10.01 9.77
C LEU A 91 -3.76 -9.86 10.60
N ALA A 92 -4.84 -10.48 10.13
CA ALA A 92 -6.04 -10.60 10.93
C ALA A 92 -5.82 -11.66 12.02
N ASP A 93 -6.22 -11.36 13.26
CA ASP A 93 -6.04 -12.25 14.42
C ASP A 93 -6.95 -13.50 14.40
N GLY A 94 -7.74 -13.69 13.33
CA GLY A 94 -8.60 -14.85 13.11
C GLY A 94 -9.07 -14.97 11.66
N THR A 95 -9.80 -16.04 11.35
CA THR A 95 -10.42 -16.26 10.04
C THR A 95 -11.44 -15.16 9.79
N THR A 96 -11.04 -14.08 9.10
CA THR A 96 -11.98 -13.06 8.64
C THR A 96 -12.82 -13.68 7.54
N THR A 97 -13.91 -14.34 7.91
CA THR A 97 -14.99 -14.70 7.00
C THR A 97 -15.54 -13.41 6.44
N THR A 98 -15.15 -13.10 5.20
CA THR A 98 -15.85 -12.11 4.41
C THR A 98 -17.28 -12.63 4.23
N THR A 99 -18.23 -12.04 4.94
CA THR A 99 -19.66 -12.26 4.69
C THR A 99 -19.91 -11.78 3.28
N ALA A 100 -19.87 -12.71 2.31
CA ALA A 100 -20.37 -12.47 0.97
C ALA A 100 -21.82 -12.02 1.13
N GLY A 101 -22.09 -10.78 0.71
CA GLY A 101 -23.42 -10.19 0.77
C GLY A 101 -24.46 -11.16 0.22
N GLY A 102 -25.46 -11.47 1.04
CA GLY A 102 -26.60 -12.28 0.66
C GLY A 102 -27.31 -11.64 -0.54
N GLY A 103 -27.14 -12.25 -1.71
CA GLY A 103 -28.05 -12.05 -2.83
C GLY A 103 -29.40 -12.63 -2.44
N ARG A 104 -30.38 -11.75 -2.27
CA ARG A 104 -31.80 -12.12 -2.25
C ARG A 104 -32.18 -12.48 -3.69
N ALA A 105 -32.66 -13.71 -3.89
CA ALA A 105 -33.49 -14.10 -5.01
C ALA A 105 -34.86 -14.49 -4.45
#